data_AF-A0A317SY95-F1
#
_entry.id   AF-A0A317SY95-F1
#
_cell.length_a   1.000
_cell.length_b   1.000
_cell.length_c   1.000
_cell.angle_alpha   90.00
_cell.angle_beta   90.00
_cell.angle_gamma   90.00
#
_symmetry.space_group_name_H-M   'P 1'
#
loop_
_entity.id
_entity.type
_entity.pdbx_description
1 polymer ?
#
loop_
_entity_poly.entity_id
_entity_poly.type
_entity_poly.pdbx_seq_one_letter_code
_entity_poly.pdbx_strand_id
1 'polypeptide(L)'
;MVIKACIFDIGGVCVLSPLHAIRAYETKNSIPSGYISYAIIASSPSGSWDKLERGEIPMDSAFYTRFTSDLTDPKTWISFLRSRGLLPPEAATRPPPRIDGEALFWQMMRESRVQNPPVIAAFSRSWPRRGLRE
;
A
#
# COMPACT_ATOMS: atom_id res chain seq x y z
N MET A 1 1.35 -33.93 -14.49
CA MET A 1 2.03 -33.11 -13.46
C MET A 1 1.13 -33.10 -12.22
N VAL A 2 1.64 -33.36 -11.02
CA VAL A 2 0.83 -33.39 -9.78
C VAL A 2 1.22 -32.19 -8.91
N ILE A 3 0.29 -31.26 -8.70
CA ILE A 3 0.48 -30.13 -7.79
C ILE A 3 0.38 -30.65 -6.36
N LYS A 4 1.41 -30.40 -5.55
CA LYS A 4 1.46 -30.84 -4.14
C LYS A 4 1.13 -29.74 -3.14
N ALA A 5 1.35 -28.47 -3.50
CA ALA A 5 1.10 -27.32 -2.66
C ALA A 5 0.78 -26.09 -3.50
N CYS A 6 -0.05 -25.21 -2.95
CA CYS A 6 -0.36 -23.88 -3.48
C CYS A 6 -0.20 -22.87 -2.35
N ILE A 7 0.53 -21.78 -2.59
CA ILE A 7 0.69 -20.68 -1.64
C ILE A 7 0.02 -19.45 -2.26
N PHE A 8 -0.80 -18.77 -1.48
CA PHE A 8 -1.53 -17.58 -1.92
C PHE A 8 -1.08 -16.40 -1.07
N ASP A 9 -0.78 -15.28 -1.75
CA ASP A 9 -0.71 -13.99 -1.09
C ASP A 9 -2.12 -13.56 -0.61
N ILE A 10 -2.18 -12.58 0.28
CA ILE A 10 -3.41 -12.05 0.84
C ILE A 10 -3.85 -10.84 0.02
N GLY A 11 -3.09 -9.75 0.07
CA GLY A 11 -3.46 -8.45 -0.49
C GLY A 11 -3.48 -8.43 -2.02
N GLY A 12 -4.65 -8.23 -2.63
CA GLY A 12 -4.81 -8.26 -4.08
C GLY A 12 -4.99 -9.67 -4.68
N VAL A 13 -4.91 -10.72 -3.85
CA VAL A 13 -5.20 -12.10 -4.25
C VAL A 13 -6.42 -12.61 -3.51
N CYS A 14 -6.32 -12.94 -2.22
CA CYS A 14 -7.46 -13.43 -1.42
C CYS A 14 -8.43 -12.30 -1.05
N VAL A 15 -7.92 -11.08 -0.88
CA VAL A 15 -8.68 -9.85 -0.63
C VAL A 15 -8.35 -8.79 -1.68
N LEU A 16 -9.11 -7.70 -1.73
CA LEU A 16 -8.79 -6.57 -2.60
C LEU A 16 -7.42 -5.96 -2.26
N SER A 17 -6.81 -5.32 -3.27
CA SER A 17 -5.48 -4.73 -3.12
C SER A 17 -5.54 -3.42 -2.33
N PRO A 18 -4.65 -3.19 -1.36
CA PRO A 18 -4.51 -1.88 -0.71
C PRO A 18 -4.14 -0.75 -1.69
N LEU A 19 -3.62 -1.08 -2.89
CA LEU A 19 -3.33 -0.10 -3.93
C LEU A 19 -4.60 0.63 -4.43
N HIS A 20 -5.78 0.02 -4.32
CA HIS A 20 -7.04 0.70 -4.63
C HIS A 20 -7.33 1.83 -3.65
N ALA A 21 -7.10 1.60 -2.36
CA ALA A 21 -7.23 2.62 -1.33
C ALA A 21 -6.25 3.78 -1.55
N ILE A 22 -4.99 3.47 -1.93
CA ILE A 22 -4.00 4.48 -2.28
C ILE A 22 -4.50 5.37 -3.42
N ARG A 23 -4.96 4.78 -4.54
CA ARG A 23 -5.47 5.56 -5.69
C ARG A 23 -6.67 6.42 -5.33
N ALA A 24 -7.59 5.88 -4.53
CA ALA A 24 -8.75 6.63 -4.05
C ALA A 24 -8.33 7.80 -3.15
N TYR A 25 -7.35 7.59 -2.26
CA TYR A 25 -6.79 8.63 -1.41
C TYR A 25 -6.09 9.71 -2.25
N GLU A 26 -5.30 9.33 -3.25
CA GLU A 26 -4.61 10.27 -4.14
C GLU A 26 -5.62 11.16 -4.87
N THR A 27 -6.65 10.55 -5.45
CA THR A 27 -7.73 11.26 -6.16
C THR A 27 -8.45 12.24 -5.24
N LYS A 28 -8.85 11.79 -4.04
CA LYS A 28 -9.56 12.62 -3.05
C LYS A 28 -8.74 13.83 -2.61
N ASN A 29 -7.43 13.69 -2.50
CA ASN A 29 -6.54 14.73 -1.98
C ASN A 29 -5.80 15.51 -3.09
N SER A 30 -6.18 15.34 -4.37
CA SER A 30 -5.53 15.99 -5.52
C SER A 30 -4.01 15.73 -5.60
N ILE A 31 -3.61 14.53 -5.19
CA ILE A 31 -2.22 14.05 -5.29
C ILE A 31 -2.05 13.42 -6.69
N PRO A 32 -0.96 13.69 -7.40
CA PRO A 32 -0.70 13.02 -8.68
C PRO A 32 -0.71 11.50 -8.54
N SER A 33 -1.43 10.84 -9.44
CA SER A 33 -1.61 9.39 -9.42
C SER A 33 -0.27 8.65 -9.36
N GLY A 34 -0.17 7.71 -8.42
CA GLY A 34 0.99 6.85 -8.20
C GLY A 34 2.13 7.49 -7.41
N TYR A 35 1.98 8.71 -6.89
CA TYR A 35 2.99 9.32 -6.03
C TYR A 35 3.19 8.55 -4.73
N ILE A 36 2.12 8.14 -4.06
CA ILE A 36 2.22 7.46 -2.76
C ILE A 36 2.95 6.13 -2.92
N SER A 37 2.59 5.35 -3.93
CA SER A 37 3.32 4.10 -4.23
C SER A 37 4.78 4.35 -4.60
N TYR A 38 5.06 5.41 -5.36
CA TYR A 38 6.44 5.81 -5.67
C TYR A 38 7.22 6.15 -4.39
N ALA A 39 6.64 6.90 -3.46
CA ALA A 39 7.28 7.32 -2.22
C ALA A 39 7.58 6.13 -1.29
N ILE A 40 6.64 5.18 -1.17
CA ILE A 40 6.86 3.93 -0.42
C ILE A 40 8.08 3.18 -0.99
N ILE A 41 8.12 2.98 -2.31
CA ILE A 41 9.23 2.29 -2.97
C ILE A 41 10.55 3.06 -2.84
N ALA A 42 10.53 4.38 -2.96
CA ALA A 42 11.71 5.22 -2.86
C ALA A 42 12.35 5.20 -1.45
N SER A 43 11.56 4.96 -0.41
CA SER A 43 12.05 4.81 0.97
C SER A 43 12.64 3.42 1.28
N SER A 44 12.36 2.43 0.44
CA SER A 44 12.84 1.05 0.59
C SER A 44 14.36 0.95 0.40
N PRO A 45 15.07 0.04 1.11
CA PRO A 45 14.57 -0.99 2.03
C PRO A 45 14.44 -0.53 3.50
N SER A 46 14.77 0.73 3.79
CA SER A 46 14.86 1.28 5.14
C SER A 46 13.64 2.09 5.59
N GLY A 47 12.62 2.17 4.74
CA GLY A 47 11.39 2.92 4.97
C GLY A 47 10.61 2.36 6.16
N SER A 48 9.75 3.19 6.73
CA SER A 48 8.91 2.80 7.88
C SER A 48 7.95 1.68 7.51
N TRP A 49 7.47 1.67 6.25
CA TRP A 49 6.64 0.59 5.73
C TRP A 49 7.39 -0.74 5.73
N ASP A 50 8.60 -0.79 5.15
CA ASP A 50 9.40 -2.02 5.09
C ASP A 50 9.76 -2.54 6.50
N LYS A 51 10.11 -1.63 7.42
CA LYS A 51 10.41 -1.97 8.83
C LYS A 51 9.19 -2.55 9.54
N LEU A 52 7.99 -2.02 9.27
CA LEU A 52 6.75 -2.57 9.81
C LEU A 52 6.48 -3.97 9.23
N GLU A 53 6.61 -4.15 7.92
CA GLU A 53 6.40 -5.46 7.27
C GLU A 53 7.36 -6.53 7.78
N ARG A 54 8.61 -6.16 8.12
CA ARG A 54 9.60 -7.06 8.72
C ARG A 54 9.44 -7.25 10.24
N GLY A 55 8.52 -6.53 10.88
CA GLY A 55 8.32 -6.58 12.33
C GLY A 55 9.45 -5.95 13.15
N GLU A 56 10.24 -5.05 12.55
CA GLU A 56 11.37 -4.36 13.22
C GLU A 56 10.90 -3.22 14.13
N ILE A 57 9.70 -2.69 13.89
CA ILE A 57 9.08 -1.61 14.67
C ILE A 57 7.60 -1.94 14.98
N PRO A 58 7.06 -1.46 16.10
CA PRO A 58 5.64 -1.62 16.41
C PRO A 58 4.75 -0.72 15.53
N MET A 59 3.50 -1.14 15.32
CA MET A 59 2.45 -0.35 14.68
C MET A 59 1.82 0.63 15.69
N ASP A 60 2.50 1.74 15.94
CA ASP A 60 2.09 2.76 16.89
C ASP A 60 2.10 4.18 16.29
N SER A 61 1.84 5.20 17.12
CA SER A 61 1.88 6.61 16.70
C SER A 61 3.24 7.03 16.13
N ALA A 62 4.32 6.42 16.61
CA ALA A 62 5.66 6.69 16.10
C ALA A 62 5.85 6.11 14.69
N PHE A 63 5.31 4.91 14.40
CA PHE A 63 5.23 4.39 13.04
C PHE A 63 4.47 5.35 12.12
N TYR A 64 3.27 5.80 12.48
CA TYR A 64 2.50 6.69 11.60
C TYR A 64 3.18 8.04 11.34
N THR A 65 3.87 8.57 12.35
CA THR A 65 4.68 9.79 12.20
C THR A 65 5.82 9.58 11.21
N ARG A 66 6.58 8.50 11.34
CA ARG A 66 7.68 8.19 10.43
C ARG A 66 7.20 7.86 9.02
N PHE A 67 6.11 7.10 8.90
CA PHE A 67 5.49 6.79 7.61
C PHE A 67 5.01 8.06 6.89
N THR A 68 4.40 9.00 7.62
CA THR A 68 4.04 10.30 7.05
C THR A 68 5.28 11.08 6.60
N SER A 69 6.36 11.05 7.37
CA SER A 69 7.64 11.67 7.00
C SER A 69 8.20 11.06 5.70
N ASP A 70 8.17 9.74 5.57
CA ASP A 70 8.65 9.05 4.36
C ASP A 70 7.84 9.47 3.11
N LEU A 71 6.51 9.59 3.24
CA LEU A 71 5.62 9.99 2.15
C LEU A 71 5.73 11.47 1.76
N THR A 72 6.29 12.31 2.65
CA THR A 72 6.39 13.76 2.48
C THR A 72 7.84 14.23 2.36
N ASP A 73 8.78 13.33 2.05
CA ASP A 73 10.17 13.71 1.79
C ASP A 73 10.28 14.61 0.53
N PRO A 74 10.78 15.86 0.66
CA PRO A 74 10.87 16.79 -0.47
C PRO A 74 11.73 16.26 -1.63
N LYS A 75 12.78 15.48 -1.34
CA LYS A 75 13.66 14.94 -2.39
C LYS A 75 12.91 13.92 -3.25
N THR A 76 12.17 13.03 -2.59
CA THR A 76 11.30 12.04 -3.23
C THR A 76 10.21 12.70 -4.07
N TRP A 77 9.58 13.76 -3.57
CA TRP A 77 8.60 14.54 -4.32
C TRP A 77 9.17 15.16 -5.60
N ILE A 78 10.31 15.84 -5.50
CA ILE A 78 10.98 16.44 -6.67
C ILE A 78 11.39 15.35 -7.67
N SER A 79 11.90 14.21 -7.18
CA SER A 79 12.27 13.07 -8.02
C SER A 79 11.07 12.50 -8.77
N PHE A 80 9.93 12.34 -8.09
CA PHE A 80 8.69 11.91 -8.71
C PHE A 80 8.24 12.89 -9.81
N LEU A 81 8.15 14.18 -9.51
CA LEU A 81 7.74 15.19 -10.48
C LEU A 81 8.65 15.19 -11.72
N ARG A 82 9.97 15.09 -11.51
CA ARG A 82 10.95 14.97 -12.60
C ARG A 82 10.69 13.73 -13.46
N SER A 83 10.49 12.57 -12.83
CA SER A 83 10.24 11.30 -13.53
C SER A 83 8.96 11.31 -14.38
N ARG A 84 8.00 12.17 -14.04
CA ARG A 84 6.72 12.31 -14.74
C ARG A 84 6.68 13.47 -15.73
N GLY A 85 7.77 14.23 -15.88
CA GLY A 85 7.77 15.47 -16.67
C GLY A 85 6.83 16.55 -16.10
N LEU A 86 6.49 16.45 -14.82
CA LEU A 86 5.60 17.36 -14.08
C LEU A 86 6.38 18.37 -13.24
N LEU A 87 7.69 18.50 -13.48
CA LEU A 87 8.55 19.42 -12.75
C LEU A 87 8.52 20.78 -13.47
N PRO A 88 7.75 21.78 -12.99
CA PRO A 88 7.79 23.12 -13.56
C PRO A 88 9.12 23.83 -13.25
N PRO A 89 9.47 24.91 -13.96
CA PRO A 89 10.68 25.69 -13.71
C PRO A 89 10.82 26.17 -12.26
N GLU A 90 9.69 26.41 -11.57
CA GLU A 90 9.64 26.89 -10.18
C GLU A 90 9.57 25.76 -9.14
N ALA A 91 9.63 24.49 -9.57
CA ALA A 91 9.34 23.33 -8.73
C ALA A 91 10.25 23.14 -7.50
N ALA A 92 11.42 23.79 -7.47
CA ALA A 92 12.26 23.85 -6.28
C ALA A 92 11.52 24.44 -5.05
N THR A 93 10.39 25.12 -5.28
CA THR A 93 9.55 25.75 -4.25
C THR A 93 8.24 25.01 -3.95
N ARG A 94 7.86 23.97 -4.73
CA ARG A 94 6.56 23.31 -4.53
C ARG A 94 6.68 22.28 -3.40
N PRO A 95 6.00 22.49 -2.25
CA PRO A 95 6.07 21.52 -1.17
C PRO A 95 5.42 20.19 -1.58
N PRO A 96 5.84 19.08 -0.97
CA PRO A 96 5.14 17.81 -1.10
C PRO A 96 3.67 17.96 -0.66
N PRO A 97 2.75 17.14 -1.20
CA PRO A 97 1.37 17.17 -0.78
C PRO A 97 1.24 16.85 0.71
N ARG A 98 0.26 17.47 1.38
CA ARG A 98 -0.09 17.10 2.75
C ARG A 98 -0.70 15.71 2.75
N ILE A 99 -0.04 14.77 3.41
CA ILE A 99 -0.50 13.39 3.55
C ILE A 99 -0.67 13.10 5.05
N ASP A 100 -1.79 12.46 5.39
CA ASP A 100 -2.05 11.87 6.69
C ASP A 100 -1.76 10.36 6.59
N GLY A 101 -0.59 9.94 7.05
CA GLY A 101 -0.13 8.56 6.93
C GLY A 101 -0.95 7.58 7.76
N GLU A 102 -1.50 7.99 8.90
CA GLU A 102 -2.36 7.13 9.72
C GLU A 102 -3.71 6.91 9.04
N ALA A 103 -4.35 7.97 8.56
CA ALA A 103 -5.62 7.87 7.85
C ALA A 103 -5.49 7.03 6.57
N LEU A 104 -4.41 7.24 5.81
CA LEU A 104 -4.07 6.46 4.62
C LEU A 104 -3.88 4.98 4.97
N PHE A 105 -3.07 4.68 5.99
CA PHE A 105 -2.82 3.32 6.46
C PHE A 105 -4.13 2.59 6.78
N TRP A 106 -4.98 3.20 7.60
CA TRP A 106 -6.25 2.57 7.96
C TRP A 106 -7.22 2.45 6.79
N GLN A 107 -7.16 3.35 5.81
CA GLN A 107 -7.93 3.20 4.58
C GLN A 107 -7.46 1.98 3.76
N MET A 108 -6.15 1.79 3.63
CA MET A 108 -5.57 0.59 3.02
C MET A 108 -6.00 -0.69 3.75
N MET A 109 -5.93 -0.69 5.09
CA MET A 109 -6.32 -1.87 5.88
C MET A 109 -7.82 -2.18 5.79
N ARG A 110 -8.68 -1.17 5.66
CA ARG A 110 -10.13 -1.38 5.47
C ARG A 110 -10.44 -2.01 4.11
N GLU A 111 -9.80 -1.52 3.05
CA GLU A 111 -9.98 -2.05 1.70
C GLU A 111 -9.54 -3.51 1.61
N SER A 112 -8.39 -3.83 2.24
CA SER A 112 -7.84 -5.19 2.33
C SER A 112 -8.63 -6.14 3.23
N ARG A 113 -9.85 -5.80 3.67
CA ARG A 113 -10.79 -6.73 4.33
C ARG A 113 -11.86 -7.27 3.38
N VAL A 114 -11.98 -6.68 2.20
CA VAL A 114 -12.97 -7.11 1.21
C VAL A 114 -12.44 -8.34 0.48
N GLN A 115 -13.18 -9.44 0.57
CA GLN A 115 -12.85 -10.69 -0.11
C GLN A 115 -12.82 -10.52 -1.63
N ASN A 116 -11.90 -11.22 -2.30
CA ASN A 116 -11.87 -11.33 -3.76
C ASN A 116 -12.80 -12.47 -4.23
N PRO A 117 -14.00 -12.19 -4.77
CA PRO A 117 -15.01 -13.23 -4.97
C PRO A 117 -14.60 -14.38 -5.91
N PRO A 118 -13.93 -14.12 -7.06
CA PRO A 118 -13.37 -15.19 -7.90
C PRO A 118 -12.46 -16.17 -7.15
N VAL A 119 -11.58 -15.67 -6.28
CA VAL A 119 -10.61 -16.51 -5.54
C VAL A 119 -11.31 -17.31 -4.45
N ILE A 120 -12.22 -16.69 -3.70
CA ILE A 120 -13.03 -17.39 -2.69
C ILE A 120 -13.92 -18.46 -3.32
N ALA A 121 -14.49 -18.20 -4.51
CA ALA A 121 -15.27 -19.18 -5.25
C ALA A 121 -14.41 -20.38 -5.67
N ALA A 122 -13.17 -20.15 -6.10
CA ALA A 122 -12.23 -21.22 -6.46
C ALA A 122 -11.87 -22.11 -5.26
N PHE A 123 -11.64 -21.53 -4.08
CA PHE A 123 -11.43 -22.30 -2.85
C PHE A 123 -12.63 -23.16 -2.50
N SER A 124 -13.83 -22.60 -2.56
CA SER A 124 -15.07 -23.30 -2.18
C SER A 124 -15.35 -24.52 -3.09
N ARG A 125 -14.98 -24.44 -4.37
CA ARG A 125 -15.13 -25.55 -5.34
C ARG A 125 -14.06 -26.63 -5.15
N SER A 126 -12.83 -26.22 -4.85
CA SER A 126 -11.67 -27.12 -4.80
C SER A 126 -11.51 -27.80 -3.44
N TRP A 127 -12.05 -27.18 -2.39
CA TRP A 127 -12.02 -27.68 -1.03
C TRP A 127 -13.43 -27.57 -0.41
N PRO A 128 -14.35 -28.50 -0.74
CA PRO A 128 -15.63 -28.57 -0.05
C PRO A 128 -15.36 -28.68 1.45
N ARG A 129 -16.10 -27.96 2.29
CA ARG A 129 -15.98 -28.02 3.75
C ARG A 129 -16.11 -29.49 4.20
N ARG A 130 -14.99 -30.21 4.31
CA ARG A 130 -14.95 -31.45 5.07
C ARG A 130 -15.18 -30.99 6.49
N GLY A 131 -16.32 -31.39 7.05
CA GLY A 131 -16.73 -31.01 8.39
C GLY A 131 -15.53 -31.10 9.33
N LEU A 132 -15.27 -30.01 10.04
CA LEU A 132 -14.54 -30.05 11.30
C LEU A 132 -15.31 -31.07 12.14
N ARG A 133 -14.85 -32.32 12.16
CA ARG A 133 -15.24 -33.26 13.19
C ARG A 133 -14.49 -32.77 14.42
N GLU A 134 -15.27 -32.23 15.35
CA GLU A 134 -14.87 -32.03 16.75
C GLU A 134 -14.38 -33.35 17.36
#